data_AF-A0A077ZKN5-F1
#
_entry.id   AF-A0A077ZKN5-F1
#
_cell.length_a   1.000
_cell.length_b   1.000
_cell.length_c   1.000
_cell.angle_alpha   90.00
_cell.angle_beta   90.00
_cell.angle_gamma   90.00
#
_symmetry.space_group_name_H-M   'P 1'
#
loop_
_entity.id
_entity.type
_entity.pdbx_description
1 polymer ?
#
loop_
_entity_poly.entity_id
_entity_poly.type
_entity_poly.pdbx_seq_one_letter_code
_entity_poly.pdbx_strand_id
1 'polypeptide(L)'
;MEEHLEVSFAICRIHENSNVSIEQLRDSLPDIVPRFVLLCRRLVHSDEHVSFPLLVIFFSPYGCTATMQMLYAGSLNLVLCESRIHKYIEVRELEELTESSIDESLNCI
;
A
#
# COMPACT_ATOMS: atom_id res chain seq x y z
N MET A 1 -20.98 -20.77 -3.90
CA MET A 1 -21.08 -19.30 -3.99
C MET A 1 -19.65 -18.81 -4.05
N GLU A 2 -19.11 -18.68 -5.26
CA GLU A 2 -17.77 -18.13 -5.46
C GLU A 2 -17.86 -16.64 -5.17
N GLU A 3 -17.38 -16.23 -4.00
CA GLU A 3 -17.08 -14.82 -3.74
C GLU A 3 -15.91 -14.46 -4.66
N HIS A 4 -16.21 -13.98 -5.86
CA HIS A 4 -15.19 -13.40 -6.73
C HIS A 4 -14.62 -12.18 -6.02
N LEU A 5 -13.41 -12.32 -5.48
CA LEU A 5 -12.69 -11.22 -4.86
C LEU A 5 -12.28 -10.23 -5.95
N GLU A 6 -12.97 -9.09 -6.04
CA GLU A 6 -12.46 -7.97 -6.81
C GLU A 6 -11.27 -7.36 -6.06
N VAL A 7 -10.06 -7.77 -6.47
CA VAL A 7 -8.82 -7.17 -6.01
C VAL A 7 -8.68 -5.80 -6.69
N SER A 8 -9.30 -4.78 -6.09
CA SER A 8 -9.16 -3.40 -6.55
C SER A 8 -7.80 -2.84 -6.13
N PHE A 9 -7.04 -2.30 -7.08
CA PHE A 9 -5.83 -1.54 -6.81
C PHE A 9 -6.18 -0.06 -6.66
N ALA A 10 -5.84 0.55 -5.52
CA ALA A 10 -5.69 2.01 -5.46
C ALA A 10 -4.25 2.33 -5.87
N ILE A 11 -4.06 3.02 -6.99
CA ILE A 11 -2.74 3.56 -7.38
C ILE A 11 -2.61 4.94 -6.75
N CYS A 12 -1.79 5.05 -5.71
CA CYS A 12 -1.53 6.31 -5.02
C CYS A 12 -0.13 6.79 -5.37
N ARG A 13 -0.04 7.96 -5.99
CA ARG A 13 1.22 8.70 -6.20
C ARG A 13 1.34 9.71 -5.07
N ILE A 14 2.51 9.79 -4.43
CA ILE A 14 2.82 10.81 -3.41
C ILE A 14 3.96 11.71 -3.93
N HIS A 15 3.71 13.02 -4.10
CA HIS A 15 4.66 13.99 -4.70
C HIS A 15 4.56 15.39 -4.07
N GLU A 16 5.62 16.21 -4.21
CA GLU A 16 5.70 17.60 -3.72
C GLU A 16 4.78 18.60 -4.45
N ASN A 17 4.35 18.34 -5.70
CA ASN A 17 3.61 19.33 -6.50
C ASN A 17 2.36 18.81 -7.24
N SER A 18 1.98 17.54 -7.05
CA SER A 18 0.62 17.03 -7.30
C SER A 18 0.43 15.61 -6.75
N ASN A 19 -0.52 15.50 -5.82
CA ASN A 19 -1.38 14.36 -5.47
C ASN A 19 -1.00 13.52 -4.23
N VAL A 20 -2.04 13.40 -3.37
CA VAL A 20 -2.30 12.54 -2.20
C VAL A 20 -1.24 12.55 -1.09
N SER A 21 -1.50 13.31 -0.01
CA SER A 21 -0.75 13.17 1.25
C SER A 21 -1.05 11.83 1.93
N ILE A 22 -0.24 11.43 2.90
CA ILE A 22 -0.52 10.22 3.69
C ILE A 22 -1.88 10.30 4.40
N GLU A 23 -2.26 11.48 4.86
CA GLU A 23 -3.57 11.75 5.46
C GLU A 23 -4.68 11.53 4.44
N GLN A 24 -4.55 12.08 3.23
CA GLN A 24 -5.53 11.86 2.16
C GLN A 24 -5.61 10.38 1.73
N LEU A 25 -4.49 9.66 1.77
CA LEU A 25 -4.47 8.22 1.53
C LEU A 25 -5.25 7.48 2.63
N ARG A 26 -5.00 7.79 3.90
CA ARG A 26 -5.74 7.22 5.03
C ARG A 26 -7.24 7.49 4.91
N ASP A 27 -7.63 8.73 4.61
CA ASP A 27 -9.03 9.14 4.41
C ASP A 27 -9.70 8.41 3.24
N SER A 28 -8.92 7.93 2.27
CA SER A 28 -9.45 7.17 1.12
C SER A 28 -9.63 5.67 1.39
N LEU A 29 -9.04 5.16 2.47
CA LEU A 29 -9.07 3.74 2.82
C LEU A 29 -10.30 3.42 3.69
N PRO A 30 -10.96 2.27 3.47
CA PRO A 30 -12.13 1.87 4.24
C PRO A 30 -11.74 1.21 5.57
N ASP A 31 -12.36 1.62 6.69
CA ASP A 31 -11.99 1.16 8.05
C ASP A 31 -12.07 -0.36 8.31
N ILE A 32 -12.87 -1.09 7.52
CA ILE A 32 -13.24 -2.50 7.82
C ILE A 32 -12.84 -3.44 6.68
N VAL A 33 -12.61 -2.93 5.47
CA VAL A 33 -12.42 -3.75 4.28
C VAL A 33 -10.94 -3.75 3.88
N PRO A 34 -10.29 -4.91 3.71
CA PRO A 34 -8.89 -4.92 3.29
C PRO A 34 -8.70 -4.33 1.89
N ARG A 35 -7.55 -3.70 1.68
CA ARG A 35 -7.15 -3.12 0.40
C ARG A 35 -5.68 -3.35 0.11
N PHE A 36 -5.37 -3.51 -1.17
CA PHE A 36 -4.01 -3.35 -1.66
C PHE A 36 -3.86 -1.95 -2.25
N VAL A 37 -2.85 -1.24 -1.79
CA VAL A 37 -2.45 0.06 -2.35
C VAL A 37 -1.13 -0.13 -3.06
N LEU A 38 -1.07 0.28 -4.32
CA LEU A 38 0.20 0.44 -5.01
C LEU A 38 0.67 1.88 -4.83
N LEU A 39 1.67 2.05 -3.97
CA LEU A 39 2.29 3.33 -3.69
C LEU A 39 3.44 3.59 -4.66
N CYS A 40 3.44 4.77 -5.29
CA CYS A 40 4.59 5.32 -6.02
C CYS A 40 5.08 6.56 -5.28
N ARG A 41 6.28 6.46 -4.70
CA ARG A 41 6.92 7.53 -3.92
C ARG A 41 8.01 8.16 -4.75
N ARG A 42 8.03 9.49 -4.88
CA ARG A 42 9.22 10.17 -5.41
C ARG A 42 10.28 10.28 -4.32
N LEU A 43 11.50 9.89 -4.65
CA LEU A 43 12.68 10.08 -3.82
C LEU A 43 13.70 10.95 -4.56
N VAL A 44 14.27 11.93 -3.85
CA VAL A 44 15.43 12.68 -4.32
C VAL A 44 16.64 12.17 -3.55
N HIS A 45 17.60 11.62 -4.28
CA HIS A 45 18.85 11.10 -3.74
C HIS A 45 19.83 12.25 -3.49
N SER A 46 20.88 11.97 -2.71
CA SER A 46 21.90 12.95 -2.35
C SER A 46 22.73 13.45 -3.54
N ASP A 47 22.75 12.71 -4.66
CA ASP A 47 23.38 13.07 -5.93
C ASP A 47 22.42 13.81 -6.89
N GLU A 48 21.30 14.32 -6.37
CA GLU A 48 20.20 14.97 -7.11
C GLU A 48 19.43 14.03 -8.06
N HIS A 49 19.80 12.75 -8.15
CA HIS A 49 19.04 11.78 -8.92
C HIS A 49 17.65 11.62 -8.31
N VAL A 50 16.64 11.46 -9.15
CA VAL A 50 15.26 11.26 -8.72
C VAL A 50 14.83 9.85 -9.07
N SER A 51 14.40 9.06 -8.08
CA SER A 51 13.79 7.76 -8.31
C SER A 51 12.31 7.74 -7.92
N PHE A 52 11.61 6.73 -8.41
CA PHE A 52 10.19 6.50 -8.15
C PHE A 52 9.97 5.06 -7.72
N PRO A 53 10.48 4.65 -6.54
CA PRO A 53 10.20 3.31 -6.05
C PRO A 53 8.71 3.04 -5.89
N LEU A 54 8.37 1.78 -6.08
CA LEU A 54 7.03 1.26 -5.87
C LEU A 54 7.00 0.39 -4.61
N LEU A 55 5.92 0.52 -3.84
CA LEU A 55 5.66 -0.29 -2.64
C LEU A 55 4.22 -0.78 -2.68
N VAL A 56 4.02 -2.07 -2.42
CA VAL A 56 2.67 -2.60 -2.16
C VAL A 56 2.38 -2.45 -0.67
N ILE A 57 1.25 -1.83 -0.33
CA ILE A 57 0.74 -1.76 1.02
C ILE A 57 -0.47 -2.69 1.09
N PHE A 58 -0.40 -3.70 1.94
CA PHE A 58 -1.53 -4.53 2.29
C PHE A 58 -2.19 -3.95 3.53
N PHE A 59 -3.26 -3.16 3.34
CA PHE A 59 -4.07 -2.69 4.44
C PHE A 59 -5.06 -3.78 4.85
N SER A 60 -4.91 -4.29 6.07
CA SER A 60 -5.63 -5.43 6.63
C SER A 60 -6.19 -5.06 8.01
N PRO A 61 -7.25 -4.23 8.05
CA PRO A 61 -7.75 -3.68 9.31
C PRO A 61 -8.26 -4.78 10.26
N TYR A 62 -8.09 -4.58 11.56
CA TYR A 62 -8.58 -5.52 12.59
C TYR A 62 -10.09 -5.77 12.50
N GLY A 63 -10.88 -4.80 12.04
CA GLY A 63 -12.34 -4.92 11.89
C GLY A 63 -12.78 -5.89 10.80
N CYS A 64 -11.86 -6.37 9.95
CA CYS A 64 -12.17 -7.26 8.85
C CYS A 64 -12.59 -8.67 9.32
N THR A 65 -13.54 -9.29 8.61
CA THR A 65 -13.94 -10.68 8.87
C THR A 65 -12.79 -11.65 8.59
N ALA A 66 -12.74 -12.77 9.33
CA ALA A 66 -11.71 -13.80 9.14
C ALA A 66 -11.68 -14.34 7.69
N THR A 67 -12.85 -14.49 7.06
CA THR A 67 -12.96 -14.89 5.65
C THR A 67 -12.28 -13.91 4.72
N MET A 68 -12.55 -12.60 4.87
CA MET A 68 -11.92 -11.58 4.04
C MET A 68 -10.40 -11.49 4.30
N GLN A 69 -9.95 -11.55 5.55
CA GLN A 69 -8.52 -11.58 5.87
C GLN A 69 -7.82 -12.75 5.16
N MET A 70 -8.41 -13.95 5.21
CA MET A 70 -7.89 -15.14 4.54
C MET A 70 -7.85 -14.96 3.01
N LEU A 71 -8.93 -14.47 2.40
CA LEU A 71 -9.03 -14.27 0.95
C LEU A 71 -8.00 -13.25 0.44
N TYR A 72 -7.87 -12.11 1.12
CA TYR A 72 -6.88 -11.09 0.74
C TYR A 72 -5.45 -11.56 0.99
N ALA A 73 -5.15 -12.14 2.15
CA ALA A 73 -3.82 -12.70 2.41
C ALA A 73 -3.43 -13.78 1.40
N GLY A 74 -4.37 -14.64 1.01
CA GLY A 74 -4.16 -15.65 -0.05
C GLY A 74 -3.90 -15.04 -1.44
N SER A 75 -4.41 -13.83 -1.70
CA SER A 75 -4.25 -13.11 -2.97
C SER A 75 -2.98 -12.24 -3.02
N LEU A 76 -2.31 -12.01 -1.89
CA LEU A 76 -1.14 -11.12 -1.80
C LEU A 76 -0.02 -11.54 -2.76
N ASN A 77 0.31 -12.84 -2.85
CA ASN A 77 1.36 -13.31 -3.75
C ASN A 77 1.02 -13.04 -5.23
N LEU A 78 -0.25 -13.16 -5.60
CA LEU A 78 -0.71 -12.81 -6.95
C LEU A 78 -0.52 -11.31 -7.20
N VAL A 79 -0.91 -10.47 -6.25
CA VAL A 79 -0.73 -9.01 -6.30
C VAL A 79 0.75 -8.63 -6.48
N LEU A 80 1.65 -9.25 -5.72
CA LEU A 80 3.10 -9.03 -5.83
C LEU A 80 3.65 -9.47 -7.19
N CYS A 81 3.20 -10.62 -7.69
CA CYS A 81 3.62 -11.14 -8.99
C CYS A 81 3.17 -10.22 -10.14
N GLU A 82 1.89 -9.86 -10.17
CA GLU A 82 1.30 -9.03 -11.23
C GLU A 82 1.85 -7.59 -11.21
N SER A 83 2.09 -7.03 -10.02
CA SER A 83 2.73 -5.71 -9.87
C SER A 83 4.25 -5.72 -10.11
N ARG A 84 4.86 -6.91 -10.19
CA ARG A 84 6.32 -7.12 -10.26
C ARG A 84 7.09 -6.48 -9.09
N ILE A 85 6.47 -6.47 -7.91
CA ILE A 85 7.06 -5.91 -6.69
C ILE A 85 7.29 -7.05 -5.71
N HIS A 86 8.49 -7.08 -5.12
CA HIS A 86 8.88 -8.14 -4.18
C HIS A 86 8.75 -7.74 -2.70
N LYS A 87 8.59 -6.44 -2.41
CA LYS A 87 8.50 -5.91 -1.06
C LYS A 87 7.12 -5.32 -0.81
N TYR A 88 6.53 -5.66 0.32
CA TYR A 88 5.30 -5.06 0.80
C TYR A 88 5.39 -4.79 2.29
N ILE A 89 4.47 -3.94 2.77
CA ILE A 89 4.16 -3.81 4.18
C ILE A 89 2.72 -4.21 4.43
N GLU A 90 2.48 -4.85 5.56
CA GLU A 90 1.13 -5.03 6.09
C GLU A 90 0.87 -3.93 7.11
N VAL A 91 -0.27 -3.27 6.97
CA VAL A 91 -0.74 -2.19 7.85
C VAL A 91 -2.09 -2.63 8.39
N ARG A 92 -2.24 -2.66 9.71
CA ARG A 92 -3.46 -3.12 10.39
C ARG A 92 -4.29 -1.98 10.97
N GLU A 93 -3.67 -0.83 11.15
CA GLU A 93 -4.30 0.41 11.63
C GLU A 93 -3.83 1.59 10.77
N LEU A 94 -4.71 2.56 10.51
CA LEU A 94 -4.36 3.70 9.64
C LEU A 94 -3.20 4.53 10.23
N GLU A 95 -3.10 4.55 11.56
CA GLU A 95 -2.04 5.21 12.32
C GLU A 95 -0.65 4.64 12.01
N GLU A 96 -0.55 3.34 11.71
CA GLU A 96 0.71 2.68 11.31
C GLU A 96 1.20 3.14 9.93
N LEU A 97 0.28 3.59 9.06
CA LEU A 97 0.61 4.06 7.72
C LEU A 97 1.19 5.48 7.76
N THR A 98 2.45 5.63 8.14
CA THR A 98 3.15 6.93 8.22
C THR A 98 4.18 7.11 7.09
N GLU A 99 4.61 8.35 6.83
CA GLU A 99 5.76 8.62 5.94
C GLU A 99 7.01 7.83 6.38
N SER A 100 7.29 7.79 7.69
CA SER A 100 8.45 7.07 8.22
C SER A 100 8.38 5.56 7.96
N SER A 101 7.21 4.94 8.08
CA SER A 101 7.02 3.50 7.80
C SER A 101 7.27 3.18 6.33
N ILE A 102 6.88 4.09 5.43
CA ILE A 102 7.08 3.98 3.99
C ILE A 102 8.57 4.16 3.66
N ASP A 103 9.20 5.18 4.22
CA ASP A 103 10.61 5.49 3.95
C ASP A 103 11.54 4.37 4.46
N GLU A 104 11.27 3.80 5.65
CA GLU A 104 11.94 2.59 6.16
C GLU A 104 11.75 1.41 5.20
N SER A 105 10.54 1.24 4.67
CA SER A 105 10.20 0.19 3.73
C SER A 105 10.81 0.38 2.35
N LEU A 106 11.15 1.61 1.96
CA LEU A 106 11.81 1.89 0.70
C LEU A 106 13.33 1.94 0.82
N ASN A 107 13.88 1.64 2.01
CA ASN A 107 15.30 1.76 2.35
C ASN A 107 15.83 3.18 2.07
N CYS A 108 15.01 4.20 2.35
CA CYS A 108 15.39 5.60 2.21
C CYS A 108 16.20 6.04 3.43
N ILE A 109 17.48 5.67 3.47
CA ILE A 109 18.48 6.20 4.42
C ILE A 109 19.81 6.35 3.70
#